data_AF-A0A7W3IW29-F1
#
_entry.id   AF-A0A7W3IW29-F1
#
_cell.length_a   1.000
_cell.length_b   1.000
_cell.length_c   1.000
_cell.angle_alpha   90.00
_cell.angle_beta   90.00
_cell.angle_gamma   90.00
#
_symmetry.space_group_name_H-M   'P 1'
#
loop_
_entity.id
_entity.type
_entity.pdbx_description
1 polymer ?
#
loop_
_entity_poly.entity_id
_entity_poly.type
_entity_poly.pdbx_seq_one_letter_code
_entity_poly.pdbx_strand_id
1 'polypeptide(L)'
;MQRLASRTAPRILRTLASGVVALLTTLALVLTTGALTTPARADGNVVTPGDFTGYGFDQCLAPKQWEMNRWLNHSPFLAVGIYISGKSRACRSQPNLTPSWVSTQLANGWRLLPITLGPQASCQPRFPRYGDDPTINPKPGKYGKYSLARTMGTDEASTTVSDAKALGIVAGSTLWYDLEGFDLGNINCRESALAFLSAWTTKIHALGYVSGVYSSAGSGIKMLDDARVNRPGTFDLPDTIWIARWDGHANTSTSYVRSDGWQPHARVKQYQGGHDETWGRVRINIDRNFLDLGKGSYADPETHCNGTKIAFYKYEVLQPGIKLPVKVKALQCLLTEQGLYKGKLDGVYSPAVVTAVHQWQGAHGFKVADRWTKSNWMSLLIAGTQPVLKYGSAGPAVRRLQRTLNAANPQTELNATGVFDAATTVALKSWQSRVGFETSGVANAESWAGLAAGAR
;
A
#
# COMPACT_ATOMS: atom_id res chain seq x y z
N MET A 1 -65.27 -43.19 22.23
CA MET A 1 -66.50 -42.78 21.50
C MET A 1 -66.20 -41.44 20.84
N GLN A 2 -66.48 -41.11 19.58
CA GLN A 2 -66.84 -41.85 18.34
C GLN A 2 -65.88 -41.35 17.23
N ARG A 3 -65.17 -42.17 16.45
CA ARG A 3 -65.56 -42.82 15.16
C ARG A 3 -66.16 -41.89 14.07
N LEU A 4 -65.44 -41.73 12.96
CA LEU A 4 -65.80 -41.75 11.50
C LEU A 4 -64.71 -41.00 10.70
N ALA A 5 -64.29 -41.31 9.46
CA ALA A 5 -64.47 -42.43 8.52
C ALA A 5 -63.15 -42.54 7.66
N SER A 6 -62.64 -43.68 7.15
CA SER A 6 -63.16 -44.60 6.11
C SER A 6 -63.44 -43.90 4.76
N ARG A 7 -62.89 -44.25 3.57
CA ARG A 7 -62.10 -45.42 3.05
C ARG A 7 -60.94 -44.86 2.14
N THR A 8 -60.25 -45.50 1.18
CA THR A 8 -60.29 -46.82 0.46
C THR A 8 -58.91 -47.12 -0.17
N ALA A 9 -58.66 -48.34 -0.67
CA ALA A 9 -57.58 -48.68 -1.63
C ALA A 9 -58.04 -49.80 -2.59
N PRO A 10 -57.49 -49.92 -3.82
CA PRO A 10 -56.92 -51.22 -4.22
C PRO A 10 -55.68 -51.20 -5.16
N ARG A 11 -55.11 -52.40 -5.31
CA ARG A 11 -53.85 -52.79 -5.98
C ARG A 11 -53.84 -52.72 -7.52
N ILE A 12 -52.66 -52.44 -8.10
CA ILE A 12 -52.06 -53.11 -9.29
C ILE A 12 -50.53 -53.14 -8.99
N LEU A 13 -49.74 -54.23 -8.91
CA LEU A 13 -49.79 -55.64 -9.34
C LEU A 13 -49.28 -55.94 -10.77
N ARG A 14 -47.95 -56.14 -10.96
CA ARG A 14 -47.38 -57.35 -11.61
C ARG A 14 -45.84 -57.48 -11.62
N THR A 15 -45.39 -58.72 -11.41
CA THR A 15 -44.18 -59.45 -11.90
C THR A 15 -42.76 -58.88 -11.77
N LEU A 16 -41.94 -59.63 -11.02
CA LEU A 16 -40.49 -59.81 -11.21
C LEU A 16 -40.19 -60.81 -12.35
N ALA A 17 -39.09 -60.62 -13.10
CA ALA A 17 -38.20 -61.64 -13.72
C ALA A 17 -37.27 -60.93 -14.73
N SER A 18 -35.98 -60.75 -14.42
CA SER A 18 -34.88 -61.67 -14.73
C SER A 18 -34.38 -61.58 -16.19
N GLY A 19 -33.24 -60.92 -16.40
CA GLY A 19 -32.53 -60.84 -17.69
C GLY A 19 -31.07 -60.40 -17.49
N VAL A 20 -30.13 -61.20 -18.00
CA VAL A 20 -28.67 -60.95 -17.93
C VAL A 20 -28.24 -60.09 -19.13
N VAL A 21 -27.16 -59.28 -19.01
CA VAL A 21 -26.04 -59.13 -19.99
C VAL A 21 -25.25 -57.80 -19.83
N ALA A 22 -23.94 -57.91 -20.12
CA ALA A 22 -22.96 -56.86 -20.45
C ALA A 22 -22.45 -55.87 -19.38
N LEU A 23 -21.11 -55.86 -19.26
CA LEU A 23 -20.33 -54.69 -18.86
C LEU A 23 -20.52 -53.57 -19.90
N LEU A 24 -20.75 -52.35 -19.44
CA LEU A 24 -20.42 -51.13 -20.19
C LEU A 24 -19.57 -50.23 -19.31
N THR A 25 -18.26 -50.18 -19.59
CA THR A 25 -17.30 -49.34 -18.88
C THR A 25 -17.50 -47.88 -19.28
N THR A 26 -18.34 -47.16 -18.55
CA THR A 26 -18.51 -45.70 -18.70
C THR A 26 -17.25 -44.99 -18.22
N LEU A 27 -16.33 -44.72 -19.15
CA LEU A 27 -15.14 -43.91 -18.90
C LEU A 27 -15.56 -42.45 -18.65
N ALA A 28 -15.88 -42.13 -17.40
CA ALA A 28 -16.17 -40.78 -16.97
C ALA A 28 -14.89 -39.94 -17.05
N LEU A 29 -14.71 -39.25 -18.18
CA LEU A 29 -13.59 -38.35 -18.39
C LEU A 29 -13.73 -37.13 -17.47
N VAL A 30 -13.14 -37.22 -16.28
CA VAL A 30 -13.06 -36.11 -15.34
C VAL A 30 -12.23 -35.00 -15.98
N LEU A 31 -12.92 -34.01 -16.53
CA LEU A 31 -12.35 -32.74 -16.92
C LEU A 31 -11.82 -32.04 -15.67
N THR A 32 -10.56 -32.30 -15.33
CA THR A 32 -9.83 -31.57 -14.31
C THR A 32 -9.71 -30.12 -14.76
N THR A 33 -10.67 -29.29 -14.36
CA THR A 33 -10.60 -27.84 -14.50
C THR A 33 -9.27 -27.38 -13.91
N GLY A 34 -8.36 -26.90 -14.75
CA GLY A 34 -7.04 -26.45 -14.32
C GLY A 34 -7.20 -25.37 -13.26
N ALA A 35 -6.90 -25.71 -12.01
CA ALA A 35 -6.99 -24.76 -10.91
C ALA A 35 -6.02 -23.61 -11.22
N LEU A 36 -6.56 -22.43 -11.45
CA LEU A 36 -5.77 -21.19 -11.51
C LEU A 36 -5.07 -21.08 -10.16
N THR A 37 -3.76 -21.33 -10.15
CA THR A 37 -2.96 -21.27 -8.93
C THR A 37 -2.85 -19.81 -8.51
N THR A 38 -3.83 -19.35 -7.73
CA THR A 38 -3.69 -18.14 -6.91
C THR A 38 -2.36 -18.27 -6.17
N PRO A 39 -1.41 -17.33 -6.34
CA PRO A 39 -0.13 -17.43 -5.66
C PRO A 39 -0.40 -17.51 -4.16
N ALA A 40 0.27 -18.44 -3.49
CA ALA A 40 0.12 -18.63 -2.06
C ALA A 40 0.34 -17.28 -1.36
N ARG A 41 -0.67 -16.82 -0.64
CA ARG A 41 -0.59 -15.61 0.18
C ARG A 41 0.51 -15.87 1.21
N ALA A 42 1.54 -15.04 1.25
CA ALA A 42 2.62 -15.20 2.22
C ALA A 42 2.04 -15.21 3.63
N ASP A 43 2.40 -16.21 4.43
CA ASP A 43 1.82 -16.46 5.76
C ASP A 43 2.38 -15.48 6.82
N GLY A 44 1.99 -14.22 6.69
CA GLY A 44 2.35 -13.15 7.63
C GLY A 44 1.84 -11.78 7.22
N ASN A 45 1.76 -10.88 8.20
CA ASN A 45 1.65 -9.45 7.93
C ASN A 45 2.99 -8.92 7.40
N VAL A 46 2.96 -8.01 6.42
CA VAL A 46 4.18 -7.40 5.87
C VAL A 46 4.76 -6.35 6.80
N VAL A 47 6.08 -6.16 6.73
CA VAL A 47 6.80 -5.04 7.35
C VAL A 47 6.18 -3.71 6.92
N THR A 48 5.99 -2.80 7.87
CA THR A 48 5.24 -1.56 7.65
C THR A 48 5.89 -0.35 8.38
N PRO A 49 5.90 0.86 7.79
CA PRO A 49 5.48 1.19 6.43
C PRO A 49 6.39 0.58 5.35
N GLY A 50 7.67 0.32 5.66
CA GLY A 50 8.67 -0.22 4.73
C GLY A 50 9.06 0.76 3.63
N ASP A 51 9.59 0.23 2.52
CA ASP A 51 9.99 0.98 1.33
C ASP A 51 8.78 1.74 0.72
N PHE A 52 8.74 3.07 0.87
CA PHE A 52 7.63 3.90 0.39
C PHE A 52 7.99 5.40 0.28
N THR A 53 7.58 6.04 -0.83
CA THR A 53 7.54 7.50 -1.01
C THR A 53 6.12 7.90 -1.42
N GLY A 54 5.44 8.76 -0.64
CA GLY A 54 4.10 9.21 -1.01
C GLY A 54 3.23 9.71 0.13
N TYR A 55 1.94 9.92 -0.17
CA TYR A 55 0.99 10.53 0.75
C TYR A 55 0.51 9.56 1.83
N GLY A 56 0.58 10.02 3.08
CA GLY A 56 -0.11 9.44 4.22
C GLY A 56 -1.00 10.45 4.91
N PHE A 57 -1.82 9.97 5.82
CA PHE A 57 -2.52 10.80 6.81
C PHE A 57 -2.36 10.17 8.20
N ASP A 58 -2.73 10.89 9.24
CA ASP A 58 -2.97 10.29 10.55
C ASP A 58 -4.23 10.90 11.18
N GLN A 59 -4.84 10.16 12.10
CA GLN A 59 -5.87 10.66 12.99
C GLN A 59 -5.90 9.79 14.26
N CYS A 60 -6.61 10.24 15.29
CA CYS A 60 -6.55 9.53 16.57
C CYS A 60 -7.19 8.14 16.50
N LEU A 61 -8.47 8.04 16.13
CA LEU A 61 -9.17 6.75 16.10
C LEU A 61 -8.89 6.02 14.79
N ALA A 62 -8.57 4.73 14.85
CA ALA A 62 -8.50 3.91 13.63
C ALA A 62 -9.86 3.96 12.90
N PRO A 63 -9.94 4.32 11.60
CA PRO A 63 -11.21 4.37 10.87
C PRO A 63 -11.87 3.00 10.76
N LYS A 64 -13.19 2.95 10.60
CA LYS A 64 -13.92 1.69 10.37
C LYS A 64 -13.51 1.07 9.03
N GLN A 65 -13.63 -0.25 8.90
CA GLN A 65 -13.18 -0.94 7.68
C GLN A 65 -13.84 -0.43 6.39
N TRP A 66 -15.12 -0.04 6.44
CA TRP A 66 -15.81 0.52 5.27
C TRP A 66 -15.32 1.94 4.93
N GLU A 67 -14.94 2.74 5.93
CA GLU A 67 -14.34 4.06 5.79
C GLU A 67 -12.95 3.91 5.12
N MET A 68 -12.11 2.98 5.59
CA MET A 68 -10.82 2.62 4.97
C MET A 68 -10.98 2.12 3.53
N ASN A 69 -11.92 1.22 3.26
CA ASN A 69 -12.17 0.71 1.90
C ASN A 69 -12.58 1.84 0.94
N ARG A 70 -13.37 2.80 1.43
CA ARG A 70 -13.83 3.95 0.64
C ARG A 70 -12.70 4.96 0.40
N TRP A 71 -11.94 5.30 1.43
CA TRP A 71 -10.78 6.19 1.31
C TRP A 71 -9.68 5.59 0.43
N LEU A 72 -9.47 4.28 0.46
CA LEU A 72 -8.54 3.61 -0.44
C LEU A 72 -8.92 3.84 -1.91
N ASN A 73 -10.20 3.75 -2.26
CA ASN A 73 -10.67 3.87 -3.64
C ASN A 73 -10.78 5.31 -4.19
N HIS A 74 -10.76 6.35 -3.33
CA HIS A 74 -10.99 7.74 -3.76
C HIS A 74 -9.92 8.76 -3.32
N SER A 75 -9.19 8.55 -2.22
CA SER A 75 -8.21 9.52 -1.68
C SER A 75 -6.81 9.38 -2.32
N PRO A 76 -5.93 10.39 -2.23
CA PRO A 76 -4.53 10.26 -2.66
C PRO A 76 -3.66 9.41 -1.70
N PHE A 77 -4.16 9.08 -0.50
CA PHE A 77 -3.37 8.45 0.56
C PHE A 77 -3.22 6.94 0.39
N LEU A 78 -1.99 6.44 0.61
CA LEU A 78 -1.69 5.01 0.73
C LEU A 78 -1.00 4.66 2.06
N ALA A 79 -0.75 5.64 2.93
CA ALA A 79 -0.27 5.43 4.29
C ALA A 79 -1.24 6.00 5.35
N VAL A 80 -1.28 5.40 6.53
CA VAL A 80 -2.11 5.85 7.67
C VAL A 80 -1.39 5.67 9.02
N GLY A 81 -1.35 6.74 9.83
CA GLY A 81 -0.91 6.70 11.22
C GLY A 81 -1.98 6.12 12.15
N ILE A 82 -1.56 5.28 13.09
CA ILE A 82 -2.44 4.59 14.05
C ILE A 82 -1.82 4.61 15.45
N TYR A 83 -2.54 5.13 16.45
CA TYR A 83 -2.06 5.20 17.82
C TYR A 83 -2.23 3.84 18.54
N ILE A 84 -1.15 3.05 18.61
CA ILE A 84 -1.14 1.69 19.17
C ILE A 84 -0.89 1.69 20.69
N SER A 85 0.05 2.52 21.16
CA SER A 85 0.59 2.46 22.53
C SER A 85 0.62 3.84 23.19
N GLY A 86 1.11 3.91 24.42
CA GLY A 86 1.26 5.14 25.21
C GLY A 86 -0.02 5.63 25.91
N LYS A 87 0.15 6.10 27.15
CA LYS A 87 -0.95 6.57 28.02
C LYS A 87 -1.47 7.97 27.66
N SER A 88 -0.62 8.81 27.06
CA SER A 88 -0.89 10.23 26.81
C SER A 88 -1.73 10.48 25.55
N ARG A 89 -2.02 9.43 24.75
CA ARG A 89 -2.87 9.51 23.55
C ARG A 89 -4.30 9.89 23.91
N ALA A 90 -4.94 10.74 23.10
CA ALA A 90 -6.34 11.13 23.33
C ALA A 90 -7.31 9.94 23.14
N CYS A 91 -7.05 9.13 22.13
CA CYS A 91 -7.75 7.90 21.78
C CYS A 91 -7.23 6.73 22.64
N ARG A 92 -7.41 6.81 23.97
CA ARG A 92 -7.04 5.72 24.89
C ARG A 92 -7.75 4.42 24.52
N SER A 93 -9.04 4.49 24.21
CA SER A 93 -9.81 3.41 23.57
C SER A 93 -9.69 3.49 22.03
N GLN A 94 -9.48 2.33 21.40
CA GLN A 94 -9.32 2.17 19.95
C GLN A 94 -10.25 1.06 19.41
N PRO A 95 -11.58 1.28 19.36
CA PRO A 95 -12.57 0.21 19.15
C PRO A 95 -12.50 -0.48 17.78
N ASN A 96 -11.86 0.14 16.77
CA ASN A 96 -11.67 -0.44 15.44
C ASN A 96 -10.29 -1.08 15.24
N LEU A 97 -9.31 -0.82 16.13
CA LEU A 97 -7.92 -1.25 15.96
C LEU A 97 -7.74 -2.66 16.50
N THR A 98 -7.89 -3.64 15.62
CA THR A 98 -7.76 -5.07 15.93
C THR A 98 -6.66 -5.71 15.07
N PRO A 99 -6.18 -6.91 15.41
CA PRO A 99 -5.26 -7.66 14.55
C PRO A 99 -5.85 -7.92 13.16
N SER A 100 -7.17 -8.19 13.09
CA SER A 100 -7.88 -8.34 11.81
C SER A 100 -7.92 -7.04 11.00
N TRP A 101 -8.12 -5.88 11.63
CA TRP A 101 -8.03 -4.58 10.96
C TRP A 101 -6.63 -4.33 10.41
N VAL A 102 -5.57 -4.63 11.17
CA VAL A 102 -4.18 -4.48 10.72
C VAL A 102 -3.88 -5.39 9.53
N SER A 103 -4.21 -6.68 9.63
CA SER A 103 -4.03 -7.63 8.53
C SER A 103 -4.85 -7.29 7.27
N THR A 104 -6.07 -6.76 7.42
CA THR A 104 -6.88 -6.30 6.28
C THR A 104 -6.27 -5.07 5.62
N GLN A 105 -5.80 -4.08 6.39
CA GLN A 105 -5.19 -2.88 5.83
C GLN A 105 -3.88 -3.17 5.09
N LEU A 106 -2.99 -3.96 5.70
CA LEU A 106 -1.72 -4.37 5.06
C LEU A 106 -1.97 -5.18 3.77
N ALA A 107 -2.96 -6.08 3.78
CA ALA A 107 -3.33 -6.85 2.58
C ALA A 107 -4.00 -6.00 1.48
N ASN A 108 -4.68 -4.91 1.87
CA ASN A 108 -5.23 -3.91 0.95
C ASN A 108 -4.15 -2.93 0.43
N GLY A 109 -2.88 -3.07 0.83
CA GLY A 109 -1.77 -2.25 0.39
C GLY A 109 -1.54 -0.97 1.19
N TRP A 110 -2.24 -0.75 2.30
CA TRP A 110 -1.97 0.39 3.18
C TRP A 110 -0.63 0.22 3.90
N ARG A 111 0.17 1.29 3.91
CA ARG A 111 1.33 1.43 4.82
C ARG A 111 0.83 1.95 6.17
N LEU A 112 1.23 1.33 7.28
CA LEU A 112 0.83 1.75 8.62
C LEU A 112 1.99 2.46 9.30
N LEU A 113 1.72 3.53 10.05
CA LEU A 113 2.67 4.15 10.97
C LEU A 113 2.16 3.92 12.40
N PRO A 114 2.67 2.93 13.14
CA PRO A 114 2.28 2.65 14.52
C PRO A 114 2.89 3.67 15.49
N ILE A 115 2.04 4.46 16.15
CA ILE A 115 2.41 5.60 16.99
C ILE A 115 2.24 5.28 18.48
N THR A 116 3.14 5.83 19.30
CA THR A 116 3.14 5.77 20.76
C THR A 116 3.17 7.18 21.33
N LEU A 117 2.07 7.64 21.91
CA LEU A 117 2.02 8.93 22.63
C LEU A 117 2.18 8.64 24.13
N GLY A 118 3.43 8.45 24.54
CA GLY A 118 3.83 8.05 25.89
C GLY A 118 4.19 9.23 26.81
N PRO A 119 5.08 9.06 27.79
CA PRO A 119 5.63 10.15 28.61
C PRO A 119 6.12 11.36 27.80
N GLN A 120 5.59 12.54 28.11
CA GLN A 120 5.90 13.77 27.37
C GLN A 120 6.99 14.61 28.04
N ALA A 121 7.69 15.44 27.26
CA ALA A 121 8.80 16.27 27.77
C ALA A 121 8.36 17.12 28.97
N SER A 122 9.18 17.19 30.03
CA SER A 122 8.80 17.74 31.34
C SER A 122 8.41 19.23 31.36
N CYS A 123 8.61 19.93 30.24
CA CYS A 123 8.36 21.35 30.03
C CYS A 123 7.31 21.60 28.93
N GLN A 124 6.60 20.55 28.49
CA GLN A 124 5.42 20.68 27.63
C GLN A 124 4.21 21.08 28.50
N PRO A 125 3.73 22.34 28.47
CA PRO A 125 2.64 22.79 29.35
C PRO A 125 1.29 22.10 29.09
N ARG A 126 1.17 21.34 28.01
CA ARG A 126 -0.04 20.57 27.68
C ARG A 126 -0.25 19.31 28.52
N PHE A 127 0.77 18.82 29.24
CA PHE A 127 0.67 17.57 30.03
C PHE A 127 0.88 17.78 31.54
N PRO A 128 0.09 17.12 32.41
CA PRO A 128 -0.95 16.15 32.07
C PRO A 128 -2.23 16.80 31.48
N ARG A 129 -2.67 16.26 30.34
CA ARG A 129 -3.83 16.70 29.56
C ARG A 129 -5.13 16.06 30.07
N TYR A 130 -5.03 14.85 30.61
CA TYR A 130 -6.13 14.05 31.16
C TYR A 130 -6.01 13.83 32.68
N GLY A 131 -5.07 14.52 33.33
CA GLY A 131 -4.80 14.46 34.78
C GLY A 131 -3.83 13.35 35.21
N ASP A 132 -3.73 12.25 34.45
CA ASP A 132 -2.91 11.07 34.76
C ASP A 132 -1.79 10.78 33.73
N ASP A 133 -1.56 11.69 32.76
CA ASP A 133 -0.51 11.47 31.74
C ASP A 133 0.90 11.56 32.33
N PRO A 134 1.79 10.61 32.02
CA PRO A 134 3.18 10.68 32.47
C PRO A 134 3.97 11.80 31.77
N THR A 135 4.94 12.36 32.49
CA THR A 135 5.97 13.25 31.94
C THR A 135 7.36 12.69 32.20
N ILE A 136 8.27 12.84 31.23
CA ILE A 136 9.66 12.37 31.29
C ILE A 136 10.35 13.00 32.50
N ASN A 137 11.00 12.19 33.34
CA ASN A 137 11.61 12.67 34.57
C ASN A 137 12.85 13.56 34.29
N PRO A 138 12.82 14.87 34.63
CA PRO A 138 13.89 15.79 34.27
C PRO A 138 15.10 15.77 35.22
N LYS A 139 15.14 14.88 36.21
CA LYS A 139 16.21 14.86 37.21
C LYS A 139 17.51 14.29 36.59
N PRO A 140 18.62 15.05 36.52
CA PRO A 140 19.88 14.58 35.92
C PRO A 140 20.52 13.39 36.66
N GLY A 141 20.22 13.24 37.95
CA GLY A 141 20.90 12.31 38.85
C GLY A 141 22.35 12.74 39.14
N LYS A 142 23.04 12.00 40.02
CA LYS A 142 24.39 12.33 40.52
C LYS A 142 25.44 12.56 39.41
N TYR A 143 25.25 11.97 38.23
CA TYR A 143 26.23 11.96 37.14
C TYR A 143 25.75 12.62 35.84
N GLY A 144 24.63 13.35 35.86
CA GLY A 144 24.11 14.02 34.66
C GLY A 144 23.64 13.08 33.54
N LYS A 145 23.27 11.84 33.87
CA LYS A 145 22.94 10.78 32.89
C LYS A 145 21.44 10.55 32.67
N TYR A 146 20.58 11.20 33.46
CA TYR A 146 19.11 11.10 33.38
C TYR A 146 18.62 9.64 33.39
N SER A 147 19.13 8.83 34.33
CA SER A 147 18.88 7.38 34.39
C SER A 147 17.38 7.04 34.44
N LEU A 148 16.58 7.81 35.18
CA LEU A 148 15.12 7.61 35.26
C LEU A 148 14.44 7.84 33.90
N ALA A 149 14.85 8.85 33.13
CA ALA A 149 14.33 9.07 31.78
C ALA A 149 14.73 7.92 30.82
N ARG A 150 15.92 7.35 30.98
CA ARG A 150 16.38 6.18 30.21
C ARG A 150 15.59 4.91 30.56
N THR A 151 15.30 4.67 31.84
CA THR A 151 14.40 3.60 32.28
C THR A 151 13.03 3.76 31.63
N MET A 152 12.41 4.95 31.74
CA MET A 152 11.11 5.22 31.13
C MET A 152 11.08 4.98 29.62
N GLY A 153 12.13 5.38 28.88
CA GLY A 153 12.22 5.11 27.43
C GLY A 153 12.36 3.62 27.10
N THR A 154 13.04 2.86 27.95
CA THR A 154 13.19 1.41 27.82
C THR A 154 11.88 0.68 28.11
N ASP A 155 11.15 1.10 29.14
CA ASP A 155 9.88 0.50 29.54
C ASP A 155 8.79 0.77 28.50
N GLU A 156 8.68 2.02 28.04
CA GLU A 156 7.69 2.43 27.02
C GLU A 156 7.94 1.73 25.67
N ALA A 157 9.21 1.55 25.26
CA ALA A 157 9.57 0.78 24.07
C ALA A 157 9.21 -0.71 24.22
N SER A 158 9.38 -1.28 25.42
CA SER A 158 9.00 -2.66 25.72
C SER A 158 7.49 -2.86 25.67
N THR A 159 6.72 -1.92 26.24
CA THR A 159 5.26 -1.88 26.15
C THR A 159 4.78 -1.75 24.70
N THR A 160 5.37 -0.83 23.94
CA THR A 160 4.99 -0.60 22.53
C THR A 160 5.21 -1.83 21.66
N VAL A 161 6.33 -2.54 21.83
CA VAL A 161 6.58 -3.79 21.08
C VAL A 161 5.60 -4.90 21.51
N SER A 162 5.16 -4.92 22.77
CA SER A 162 4.10 -5.83 23.22
C SER A 162 2.76 -5.53 22.51
N ASP A 163 2.34 -4.25 22.49
CA ASP A 163 1.11 -3.81 21.83
C ASP A 163 1.17 -4.03 20.31
N ALA A 164 2.32 -3.75 19.69
CA ALA A 164 2.57 -3.99 18.27
C ALA A 164 2.44 -5.49 17.92
N LYS A 165 3.05 -6.37 18.72
CA LYS A 165 2.93 -7.83 18.55
C LYS A 165 1.50 -8.32 18.77
N ALA A 166 0.80 -7.79 19.77
CA ALA A 166 -0.62 -8.12 20.01
C ALA A 166 -1.51 -7.74 18.83
N LEU A 167 -1.19 -6.66 18.12
CA LEU A 167 -1.84 -6.23 16.87
C LEU A 167 -1.33 -6.93 15.60
N GLY A 168 -0.37 -7.86 15.71
CA GLY A 168 0.22 -8.56 14.57
C GLY A 168 1.17 -7.72 13.71
N ILE A 169 1.72 -6.63 14.25
CA ILE A 169 2.72 -5.78 13.58
C ILE A 169 4.09 -6.44 13.74
N VAL A 170 4.63 -6.97 12.64
CA VAL A 170 5.84 -7.81 12.62
C VAL A 170 7.13 -7.03 12.87
N ALA A 171 8.15 -7.74 13.36
CA ALA A 171 9.52 -7.25 13.46
C ALA A 171 10.03 -6.70 12.10
N GLY A 172 10.96 -5.75 12.14
CA GLY A 172 11.39 -4.94 10.99
C GLY A 172 10.46 -3.76 10.66
N SER A 173 9.24 -3.71 11.21
CA SER A 173 8.36 -2.55 11.11
C SER A 173 8.92 -1.34 11.88
N THR A 174 8.59 -0.13 11.44
CA THR A 174 8.93 1.10 12.16
C THR A 174 7.92 1.36 13.27
N LEU A 175 8.39 1.68 14.48
CA LEU A 175 7.55 2.08 15.62
C LEU A 175 7.90 3.52 15.98
N TRP A 176 6.89 4.39 15.98
CA TRP A 176 7.05 5.83 16.10
C TRP A 176 6.76 6.31 17.52
N TYR A 177 7.74 6.95 18.16
CA TYR A 177 7.50 7.70 19.39
C TYR A 177 7.01 9.11 19.08
N ASP A 178 5.89 9.50 19.67
CA ASP A 178 5.33 10.86 19.56
C ASP A 178 5.79 11.70 20.77
N LEU A 179 6.63 12.71 20.50
CA LEU A 179 7.10 13.68 21.49
C LEU A 179 6.66 15.10 21.09
N GLU A 180 5.58 15.56 21.69
CA GLU A 180 4.92 16.84 21.48
C GLU A 180 5.85 18.05 21.72
N GLY A 181 5.76 19.07 20.85
CA GLY A 181 6.78 20.11 20.71
C GLY A 181 7.02 20.98 21.95
N PHE A 182 8.22 20.91 22.53
CA PHE A 182 8.57 21.44 23.85
C PHE A 182 9.70 22.49 23.82
N ASP A 183 9.94 23.16 24.96
CA ASP A 183 10.99 24.17 25.10
C ASP A 183 12.41 23.57 25.11
N LEU A 184 13.25 24.03 24.16
CA LEU A 184 14.67 23.66 24.09
C LEU A 184 15.58 24.46 25.03
N GLY A 185 15.11 25.60 25.56
CA GLY A 185 15.83 26.43 26.53
C GLY A 185 15.99 25.74 27.87
N ASN A 186 14.94 25.05 28.34
CA ASN A 186 14.97 24.22 29.54
C ASN A 186 15.91 23.01 29.37
N ILE A 187 17.15 23.16 29.85
CA ILE A 187 18.23 22.16 29.73
C ILE A 187 17.80 20.80 30.31
N ASN A 188 17.23 20.76 31.51
CA ASN A 188 16.86 19.49 32.15
C ASN A 188 15.72 18.78 31.39
N CYS A 189 14.77 19.53 30.83
CA CYS A 189 13.72 19.00 29.97
C CYS A 189 14.30 18.42 28.67
N ARG A 190 15.13 19.19 27.96
CA ARG A 190 15.76 18.80 26.70
C ARG A 190 16.67 17.57 26.85
N GLU A 191 17.56 17.58 27.82
CA GLU A 191 18.53 16.49 27.99
C GLU A 191 17.91 15.21 28.56
N SER A 192 16.84 15.31 29.37
CA SER A 192 16.06 14.12 29.76
C SER A 192 15.23 13.56 28.60
N ALA A 193 14.61 14.41 27.77
CA ALA A 193 13.91 13.98 26.56
C ALA A 193 14.85 13.28 25.57
N LEU A 194 16.06 13.83 25.36
CA LEU A 194 17.07 13.20 24.51
C LEU A 194 17.59 11.87 25.09
N ALA A 195 17.77 11.78 26.41
CA ALA A 195 18.14 10.54 27.07
C ALA A 195 17.03 9.46 26.98
N PHE A 196 15.76 9.86 27.11
CA PHE A 196 14.59 9.02 26.89
C PHE A 196 14.54 8.47 25.46
N LEU A 197 14.62 9.34 24.44
CA LEU A 197 14.55 8.95 23.02
C LEU A 197 15.73 8.06 22.60
N SER A 198 16.90 8.27 23.20
CA SER A 198 18.05 7.38 23.05
C SER A 198 17.74 5.98 23.59
N ALA A 199 17.28 5.85 24.84
CA ALA A 199 17.00 4.55 25.43
C ALA A 199 15.81 3.82 24.77
N TRP A 200 14.80 4.57 24.32
CA TRP A 200 13.75 4.08 23.42
C TRP A 200 14.37 3.43 22.18
N THR A 201 15.22 4.16 21.46
CA THR A 201 15.87 3.68 20.23
C THR A 201 16.68 2.41 20.47
N THR A 202 17.58 2.41 21.47
CA THR A 202 18.37 1.23 21.84
C THR A 202 17.48 0.00 22.07
N LYS A 203 16.33 0.20 22.73
CA LYS A 203 15.41 -0.87 23.09
C LYS A 203 14.54 -1.35 21.93
N ILE A 204 14.11 -0.45 21.05
CA ILE A 204 13.38 -0.78 19.81
C ILE A 204 14.26 -1.62 18.88
N HIS A 205 15.52 -1.24 18.69
CA HIS A 205 16.52 -2.03 17.95
C HIS A 205 16.75 -3.40 18.59
N ALA A 206 16.99 -3.46 19.90
CA ALA A 206 17.21 -4.71 20.64
C ALA A 206 15.98 -5.64 20.67
N LEU A 207 14.80 -5.16 20.26
CA LEU A 207 13.57 -5.94 20.12
C LEU A 207 13.24 -6.30 18.66
N GLY A 208 14.08 -5.90 17.70
CA GLY A 208 13.97 -6.25 16.29
C GLY A 208 13.06 -5.32 15.47
N TYR A 209 12.85 -4.07 15.89
CA TYR A 209 12.04 -3.07 15.19
C TYR A 209 12.88 -1.85 14.81
N VAL A 210 12.37 -1.03 13.89
CA VAL A 210 13.01 0.22 13.43
C VAL A 210 12.49 1.39 14.29
N SER A 211 13.37 2.26 14.77
CA SER A 211 13.05 3.40 15.63
C SER A 211 12.66 4.62 14.81
N GLY A 212 11.41 5.06 14.96
CA GLY A 212 10.93 6.33 14.45
C GLY A 212 10.65 7.32 15.59
N VAL A 213 10.85 8.63 15.35
CA VAL A 213 10.42 9.69 16.28
C VAL A 213 9.66 10.77 15.53
N TYR A 214 8.41 11.02 15.95
CA TYR A 214 7.64 12.20 15.63
C TYR A 214 7.93 13.33 16.63
N SER A 215 8.16 14.54 16.13
CA SER A 215 8.16 15.76 16.94
C SER A 215 8.05 17.03 16.08
N SER A 216 7.86 18.18 16.71
CA SER A 216 7.89 19.49 16.05
C SER A 216 9.29 19.82 15.51
N ALA A 217 9.34 20.31 14.26
CA ALA A 217 10.56 20.76 13.59
C ALA A 217 11.40 21.72 14.44
N GLY A 218 10.74 22.63 15.17
CA GLY A 218 11.40 23.63 16.01
C GLY A 218 11.95 23.13 17.34
N SER A 219 11.62 21.89 17.74
CA SER A 219 11.91 21.35 19.07
C SER A 219 12.61 19.99 19.00
N GLY A 220 11.90 18.87 19.21
CA GLY A 220 12.52 17.54 19.31
C GLY A 220 13.30 17.12 18.07
N ILE A 221 12.83 17.50 16.87
CA ILE A 221 13.54 17.24 15.60
C ILE A 221 14.88 18.00 15.54
N LYS A 222 14.87 19.30 15.86
CA LYS A 222 16.08 20.11 15.93
C LYS A 222 17.04 19.61 17.01
N MET A 223 16.52 19.18 18.16
CA MET A 223 17.31 18.57 19.23
C MET A 223 18.02 17.30 18.78
N LEU A 224 17.36 16.43 18.01
CA LEU A 224 17.97 15.22 17.45
C LEU A 224 19.06 15.56 16.43
N ASP A 225 18.86 16.54 15.55
CA ASP A 225 19.89 16.94 14.57
C ASP A 225 21.09 17.65 15.21
N ASP A 226 20.85 18.47 16.24
CA ASP A 226 21.93 19.08 17.04
C ASP A 226 22.65 18.04 17.92
N ALA A 227 21.99 16.97 18.36
CA ALA A 227 22.67 15.84 18.99
C ALA A 227 23.53 15.07 17.98
N ARG A 228 22.98 14.77 16.79
CA ARG A 228 23.66 14.08 15.69
C ARG A 228 24.98 14.73 15.29
N VAL A 229 24.98 16.06 15.13
CA VAL A 229 26.14 16.80 14.61
C VAL A 229 27.05 17.33 15.71
N ASN A 230 26.51 17.86 16.81
CA ASN A 230 27.35 18.48 17.84
C ASN A 230 27.82 17.46 18.92
N ARG A 231 27.22 16.26 18.98
CA ARG A 231 27.48 15.23 20.00
C ARG A 231 27.44 13.79 19.43
N PRO A 232 28.17 13.51 18.32
CA PRO A 232 28.16 12.18 17.69
C PRO A 232 28.55 11.08 18.68
N GLY A 233 27.92 9.91 18.57
CA GLY A 233 28.16 8.75 19.45
C GLY A 233 27.75 8.92 20.92
N THR A 234 27.21 10.06 21.34
CA THR A 234 26.78 10.30 22.73
C THR A 234 25.37 9.77 23.02
N PHE A 235 24.56 9.61 21.98
CA PHE A 235 23.18 9.13 22.03
C PHE A 235 22.91 8.23 20.82
N ASP A 236 22.22 7.12 21.05
CA ASP A 236 21.54 6.40 19.98
C ASP A 236 20.42 7.30 19.43
N LEU A 237 20.29 7.37 18.12
CA LEU A 237 19.34 8.24 17.42
C LEU A 237 18.43 7.38 16.52
N PRO A 238 17.15 7.76 16.35
CA PRO A 238 16.20 6.96 15.58
C PRO A 238 16.65 6.83 14.13
N ASP A 239 16.31 5.71 13.49
CA ASP A 239 16.62 5.46 12.08
C ASP A 239 15.88 6.42 11.15
N THR A 240 14.73 6.95 11.59
CA THR A 240 13.89 7.86 10.82
C THR A 240 13.17 8.88 11.68
N ILE A 241 12.94 10.08 11.12
CA ILE A 241 12.29 11.20 11.79
C ILE A 241 10.99 11.60 11.10
N TRP A 242 9.96 11.89 11.89
CA TRP A 242 8.66 12.39 11.43
C TRP A 242 8.48 13.84 11.90
N ILE A 243 8.57 14.74 10.94
CA ILE A 243 8.78 16.16 11.16
C ILE A 243 7.42 16.88 11.13
N ALA A 244 6.90 17.31 12.27
CA ALA A 244 5.74 18.20 12.29
C ALA A 244 6.16 19.61 11.85
N ARG A 245 5.75 19.98 10.63
CA ARG A 245 6.11 21.22 9.94
C ARG A 245 4.98 21.60 8.98
N TRP A 246 3.97 22.29 9.51
CA TRP A 246 2.76 22.68 8.78
C TRP A 246 3.01 23.83 7.79
N ASP A 247 3.78 23.57 6.74
CA ASP A 247 4.10 24.51 5.66
C ASP A 247 3.25 24.32 4.38
N GLY A 248 2.33 23.36 4.38
CA GLY A 248 1.46 23.04 3.24
C GLY A 248 2.15 22.29 2.10
N HIS A 249 3.47 22.06 2.17
CA HIS A 249 4.23 21.43 1.09
C HIS A 249 4.40 19.93 1.34
N ALA A 250 3.78 19.11 0.49
CA ALA A 250 3.89 17.64 0.52
C ALA A 250 5.27 17.16 0.03
N ASN A 251 6.26 17.23 0.93
CA ASN A 251 7.64 16.75 0.76
C ASN A 251 8.27 16.51 2.14
N THR A 252 9.51 16.02 2.20
CA THR A 252 10.27 15.79 3.45
C THR A 252 11.35 16.84 3.74
N SER A 253 11.30 18.01 3.08
CA SER A 253 12.28 19.09 3.28
C SER A 253 11.89 19.99 4.46
N THR A 254 12.91 20.53 5.13
CA THR A 254 12.80 21.47 6.24
C THR A 254 14.14 22.18 6.41
N SER A 255 14.14 23.41 6.94
CA SER A 255 15.35 24.16 7.31
C SER A 255 15.84 23.88 8.73
N TYR A 256 15.11 23.08 9.50
CA TYR A 256 15.39 22.80 10.93
C TYR A 256 16.29 21.58 11.15
N VAL A 257 16.54 20.81 10.09
CA VAL A 257 17.46 19.66 10.03
C VAL A 257 18.47 20.00 8.94
N ARG A 258 19.76 19.78 9.20
CA ARG A 258 20.83 19.96 8.20
C ARG A 258 20.55 19.07 6.97
N SER A 259 21.11 19.45 5.82
CA SER A 259 20.79 18.84 4.51
C SER A 259 21.12 17.34 4.41
N ASP A 260 22.08 16.88 5.22
CA ASP A 260 22.57 15.51 5.31
C ASP A 260 21.79 14.61 6.29
N GLY A 261 21.10 15.20 7.29
CA GLY A 261 20.48 14.44 8.37
C GLY A 261 19.29 13.60 7.90
N TRP A 262 19.33 12.29 8.10
CA TRP A 262 18.28 11.37 7.66
C TRP A 262 17.97 11.50 6.15
N GLN A 263 19.01 11.47 5.32
CA GLN A 263 18.88 11.46 3.86
C GLN A 263 19.84 10.41 3.24
N PRO A 264 19.46 9.75 2.13
CA PRO A 264 18.12 9.74 1.52
C PRO A 264 17.10 8.93 2.34
N HIS A 265 15.81 9.06 2.03
CA HIS A 265 14.75 8.10 2.39
C HIS A 265 14.66 7.70 3.89
N ALA A 266 14.81 8.65 4.81
CA ALA A 266 14.65 8.41 6.25
C ALA A 266 13.76 9.45 6.94
N ARG A 267 12.80 10.03 6.22
CA ARG A 267 11.95 11.12 6.73
C ARG A 267 10.46 10.91 6.44
N VAL A 268 9.63 11.41 7.35
CA VAL A 268 8.22 11.76 7.12
C VAL A 268 8.05 13.23 7.47
N LYS A 269 7.11 13.94 6.84
CA LYS A 269 6.72 15.29 7.26
C LYS A 269 5.21 15.41 7.37
N GLN A 270 4.74 15.80 8.55
CA GLN A 270 3.35 16.23 8.74
C GLN A 270 3.27 17.67 8.25
N TYR A 271 2.71 17.87 7.05
CA TYR A 271 2.77 19.14 6.33
C TYR A 271 1.52 20.01 6.48
N GLN A 272 0.46 19.48 7.10
CA GLN A 272 -0.75 20.22 7.47
C GLN A 272 -1.44 19.49 8.63
N GLY A 273 -1.68 20.19 9.74
CA GLY A 273 -2.41 19.65 10.91
C GLY A 273 -3.94 19.68 10.76
N GLY A 274 -4.63 19.39 11.87
CA GLY A 274 -6.01 18.90 11.90
C GLY A 274 -7.02 19.66 11.06
N HIS A 275 -7.55 19.01 10.03
CA HIS A 275 -8.59 19.52 9.15
C HIS A 275 -9.46 18.37 8.61
N ASP A 276 -10.66 18.71 8.14
CA ASP A 276 -11.56 17.71 7.56
C ASP A 276 -11.31 17.51 6.07
N GLU A 277 -11.10 16.26 5.67
CA GLU A 277 -11.15 15.85 4.27
C GLU A 277 -12.36 14.95 4.02
N THR A 278 -12.89 14.96 2.79
CA THR A 278 -14.02 14.12 2.39
C THR A 278 -13.71 13.37 1.11
N TRP A 279 -13.43 12.08 1.22
CA TRP A 279 -13.10 11.21 0.08
C TRP A 279 -14.19 10.15 -0.13
N GLY A 280 -14.69 10.03 -1.36
CA GLY A 280 -15.77 9.09 -1.69
C GLY A 280 -17.08 9.31 -0.91
N ARG A 281 -17.34 10.53 -0.41
CA ARG A 281 -18.42 10.92 0.53
C ARG A 281 -18.21 10.52 2.01
N VAL A 282 -17.01 10.12 2.41
CA VAL A 282 -16.65 9.87 3.82
C VAL A 282 -15.76 11.00 4.34
N ARG A 283 -16.27 11.76 5.32
CA ARG A 283 -15.55 12.85 6.00
C ARG A 283 -14.74 12.29 7.18
N ILE A 284 -13.47 12.65 7.29
CA ILE A 284 -12.59 12.32 8.42
C ILE A 284 -11.75 13.56 8.75
N ASN A 285 -11.57 13.86 10.04
CA ASN A 285 -10.61 14.85 10.52
C ASN A 285 -9.22 14.21 10.55
N ILE A 286 -8.25 14.78 9.84
CA ILE A 286 -6.92 14.20 9.67
C ILE A 286 -5.80 15.25 9.71
N ASP A 287 -4.61 14.77 10.06
CA ASP A 287 -3.34 15.42 9.76
C ASP A 287 -2.76 14.81 8.47
N ARG A 288 -2.12 15.63 7.62
CA ARG A 288 -1.57 15.22 6.31
C ARG A 288 -0.07 14.99 6.37
N ASN A 289 0.37 13.88 5.80
CA ASN A 289 1.75 13.42 5.83
C ASN A 289 2.32 13.15 4.43
N PHE A 290 3.61 13.44 4.24
CA PHE A 290 4.36 12.93 3.10
C PHE A 290 5.54 12.10 3.63
N LEU A 291 5.61 10.85 3.17
CA LEU A 291 6.62 9.86 3.56
C LEU A 291 7.70 9.80 2.48
N ASP A 292 8.95 9.59 2.89
CA ASP A 292 10.04 9.13 2.04
C ASP A 292 10.97 8.22 2.86
N LEU A 293 10.78 6.90 2.73
CA LEU A 293 11.30 5.88 3.65
C LEU A 293 11.93 4.68 2.93
N GLY A 294 13.03 4.16 3.48
CA GLY A 294 13.70 2.93 3.05
C GLY A 294 14.46 3.12 1.75
N LYS A 295 14.00 2.46 0.68
CA LYS A 295 14.43 2.70 -0.71
C LYS A 295 13.51 3.67 -1.47
N GLY A 296 12.58 4.31 -0.77
CA GLY A 296 11.43 4.96 -1.39
C GLY A 296 10.49 3.97 -2.08
N SER A 297 9.53 4.48 -2.86
CA SER A 297 8.65 3.60 -3.66
C SER A 297 9.40 3.00 -4.85
N TYR A 298 9.78 1.73 -4.73
CA TYR A 298 10.56 0.97 -5.71
C TYR A 298 9.75 -0.18 -6.35
N ALA A 299 10.10 -0.56 -7.59
CA ALA A 299 9.55 -1.70 -8.30
C ALA A 299 10.66 -2.53 -8.95
N ASP A 300 10.70 -3.83 -8.65
CA ASP A 300 11.67 -4.76 -9.24
C ASP A 300 11.64 -4.76 -10.78
N PRO A 301 12.77 -5.09 -11.45
CA PRO A 301 12.81 -5.28 -12.89
C PRO A 301 11.86 -6.39 -13.34
N GLU A 302 11.03 -6.13 -14.36
CA GLU A 302 10.24 -7.17 -15.03
C GLU A 302 10.98 -7.65 -16.29
N THR A 303 10.86 -8.94 -16.62
CA THR A 303 11.30 -9.50 -17.90
C THR A 303 10.12 -10.20 -18.57
N HIS A 304 9.97 -9.99 -19.89
CA HIS A 304 8.88 -10.53 -20.69
C HIS A 304 9.43 -11.41 -21.80
N CYS A 305 9.02 -12.66 -21.84
CA CYS A 305 9.66 -13.73 -22.62
C CYS A 305 11.21 -13.67 -22.50
N ASN A 306 11.94 -14.03 -23.57
CA ASN A 306 13.40 -13.89 -23.62
C ASN A 306 13.82 -12.42 -23.85
N GLY A 307 13.62 -11.56 -22.84
CA GLY A 307 14.04 -10.15 -22.86
C GLY A 307 13.34 -9.27 -23.90
N THR A 308 12.09 -9.59 -24.26
CA THR A 308 11.35 -8.84 -25.28
C THR A 308 10.87 -7.49 -24.73
N LYS A 309 11.28 -6.39 -25.36
CA LYS A 309 10.80 -5.04 -25.04
C LYS A 309 9.30 -4.92 -25.36
N ILE A 310 8.47 -4.82 -24.32
CA ILE A 310 7.02 -4.54 -24.45
C ILE A 310 6.63 -3.09 -24.13
N ALA A 311 7.53 -2.31 -23.51
CA ALA A 311 7.27 -0.93 -23.10
C ALA A 311 7.64 0.09 -24.18
N PHE A 312 6.67 0.89 -24.61
CA PHE A 312 6.83 1.96 -25.60
C PHE A 312 6.02 3.21 -25.20
N TYR A 313 6.43 4.38 -25.70
CA TYR A 313 5.64 5.62 -25.61
C TYR A 313 4.44 5.62 -26.57
N LYS A 314 4.51 4.86 -27.67
CA LYS A 314 3.49 4.81 -28.73
C LYS A 314 3.20 3.34 -29.06
N TYR A 315 1.92 3.02 -29.22
CA TYR A 315 1.42 1.72 -29.64
C TYR A 315 0.61 1.90 -30.93
N GLU A 316 1.19 1.43 -32.03
CA GLU A 316 0.65 1.58 -33.37
C GLU A 316 -0.34 0.46 -33.69
N VAL A 317 -1.23 0.71 -34.64
CA VAL A 317 -2.12 -0.31 -35.19
C VAL A 317 -1.28 -1.32 -35.97
N LEU A 318 -1.44 -2.62 -35.68
CA LEU A 318 -0.79 -3.70 -36.41
C LEU A 318 -1.82 -4.45 -37.26
N GLN A 319 -1.37 -5.03 -38.37
CA GLN A 319 -2.18 -5.79 -39.32
C GLN A 319 -1.23 -6.61 -40.23
N PRO A 320 -1.73 -7.58 -41.03
CA PRO A 320 -0.88 -8.33 -41.95
C PRO A 320 -0.02 -7.42 -42.86
N GLY A 321 1.22 -7.83 -43.11
CA GLY A 321 2.19 -7.09 -43.92
C GLY A 321 2.91 -5.91 -43.22
N ILE A 322 2.51 -5.52 -42.01
CA ILE A 322 3.10 -4.37 -41.29
C ILE A 322 4.62 -4.54 -41.05
N LYS A 323 5.40 -3.47 -41.28
CA LYS A 323 6.87 -3.45 -41.15
C LYS A 323 7.33 -2.89 -39.79
N LEU A 324 6.72 -3.37 -38.70
CA LEU A 324 7.03 -2.97 -37.32
C LEU A 324 7.46 -4.18 -36.46
N PRO A 325 8.56 -4.88 -36.80
CA PRO A 325 8.89 -6.19 -36.22
C PRO A 325 9.05 -6.17 -34.69
N VAL A 326 9.58 -5.08 -34.11
CA VAL A 326 9.70 -4.94 -32.65
C VAL A 326 8.33 -4.87 -31.96
N LYS A 327 7.33 -4.23 -32.58
CA LYS A 327 5.95 -4.13 -32.05
C LYS A 327 5.19 -5.43 -32.24
N VAL A 328 5.36 -6.09 -33.37
CA VAL A 328 4.79 -7.43 -33.62
C VAL A 328 5.40 -8.45 -32.65
N LYS A 329 6.70 -8.39 -32.36
CA LYS A 329 7.37 -9.27 -31.38
C LYS A 329 6.86 -9.04 -29.94
N ALA A 330 6.57 -7.79 -29.57
CA ALA A 330 5.90 -7.48 -28.30
C ALA A 330 4.48 -8.07 -28.24
N LEU A 331 3.70 -7.98 -29.32
CA LEU A 331 2.37 -8.59 -29.42
C LEU A 331 2.45 -10.13 -29.34
N GLN A 332 3.38 -10.76 -30.06
CA GLN A 332 3.64 -12.20 -30.00
C GLN A 332 3.97 -12.64 -28.57
N CYS A 333 4.89 -11.95 -27.89
CA CYS A 333 5.27 -12.26 -26.52
C CYS A 333 4.08 -12.17 -25.55
N LEU A 334 3.34 -11.06 -25.57
CA LEU A 334 2.19 -10.88 -24.68
C LEU A 334 1.07 -11.90 -24.98
N LEU A 335 0.79 -12.24 -26.24
CA LEU A 335 -0.17 -13.30 -26.57
C LEU A 335 0.33 -14.71 -26.20
N THR A 336 1.65 -14.94 -26.11
CA THR A 336 2.23 -16.17 -25.53
C THR A 336 2.06 -16.19 -24.01
N GLU A 337 2.27 -15.08 -23.32
CA GLU A 337 2.03 -14.95 -21.87
C GLU A 337 0.55 -15.13 -21.50
N GLN A 338 -0.38 -14.87 -22.44
CA GLN A 338 -1.81 -15.20 -22.32
C GLN A 338 -2.18 -16.61 -22.85
N GLY A 339 -1.20 -17.43 -23.27
CA GLY A 339 -1.39 -18.80 -23.74
C GLY A 339 -1.98 -18.96 -25.16
N LEU A 340 -2.31 -17.85 -25.84
CA LEU A 340 -2.96 -17.83 -27.16
C LEU A 340 -1.99 -18.03 -28.33
N TYR A 341 -0.75 -17.54 -28.20
CA TYR A 341 0.28 -17.66 -29.25
C TYR A 341 1.38 -18.66 -28.88
N LYS A 342 1.60 -19.66 -29.74
CA LYS A 342 2.60 -20.74 -29.57
C LYS A 342 3.69 -20.73 -30.67
N GLY A 343 3.76 -19.67 -31.47
CA GLY A 343 4.73 -19.53 -32.56
C GLY A 343 6.06 -18.91 -32.12
N LYS A 344 6.94 -18.63 -33.08
CA LYS A 344 8.24 -17.98 -32.84
C LYS A 344 8.06 -16.48 -32.61
N LEU A 345 8.85 -15.90 -31.72
CA LEU A 345 8.90 -14.45 -31.47
C LEU A 345 9.79 -13.76 -32.52
N ASP A 346 9.37 -13.86 -33.79
CA ASP A 346 10.09 -13.45 -34.99
C ASP A 346 9.76 -12.01 -35.48
N GLY A 347 8.70 -11.39 -34.95
CA GLY A 347 8.24 -10.07 -35.40
C GLY A 347 7.44 -10.08 -36.72
N VAL A 348 7.00 -11.24 -37.20
CA VAL A 348 6.17 -11.38 -38.41
C VAL A 348 4.70 -11.54 -38.05
N TYR A 349 3.85 -10.67 -38.60
CA TYR A 349 2.39 -10.71 -38.39
C TYR A 349 1.77 -11.80 -39.27
N SER A 350 2.04 -13.04 -38.89
CA SER A 350 1.71 -14.28 -39.61
C SER A 350 0.26 -14.73 -39.34
N PRO A 351 -0.28 -15.70 -40.12
CA PRO A 351 -1.62 -16.25 -39.86
C PRO A 351 -1.81 -16.77 -38.44
N ALA A 352 -0.77 -17.33 -37.81
CA ALA A 352 -0.83 -17.74 -36.40
C ALA A 352 -0.98 -16.56 -35.41
N VAL A 353 -0.44 -15.37 -35.75
CA VAL A 353 -0.71 -14.14 -34.99
C VAL A 353 -2.15 -13.68 -35.22
N VAL A 354 -2.66 -13.76 -36.46
CA VAL A 354 -4.07 -13.44 -36.78
C VAL A 354 -5.03 -14.32 -35.96
N THR A 355 -4.78 -15.63 -35.87
CA THR A 355 -5.59 -16.55 -35.04
C THR A 355 -5.61 -16.16 -33.56
N ALA A 356 -4.44 -15.86 -32.96
CA ALA A 356 -4.36 -15.44 -31.57
C ALA A 356 -5.00 -14.04 -31.33
N VAL A 357 -4.92 -13.15 -32.31
CA VAL A 357 -5.58 -11.83 -32.31
C VAL A 357 -7.11 -11.97 -32.36
N HIS A 358 -7.65 -12.83 -33.22
CA HIS A 358 -9.09 -13.10 -33.30
C HIS A 358 -9.62 -13.71 -31.99
N GLN A 359 -8.86 -14.65 -31.39
CA GLN A 359 -9.20 -15.24 -30.09
C GLN A 359 -9.24 -14.19 -28.98
N TRP A 360 -8.22 -13.32 -28.90
CA TRP A 360 -8.20 -12.23 -27.91
C TRP A 360 -9.39 -11.26 -28.11
N GLN A 361 -9.65 -10.86 -29.36
CA GLN A 361 -10.74 -9.94 -29.70
C GLN A 361 -12.10 -10.50 -29.29
N GLY A 362 -12.39 -11.75 -29.66
CA GLY A 362 -13.65 -12.42 -29.32
C GLY A 362 -13.83 -12.59 -27.81
N ALA A 363 -12.78 -13.00 -27.10
CA ALA A 363 -12.81 -13.18 -25.64
C ALA A 363 -13.05 -11.88 -24.87
N HIS A 364 -12.68 -10.72 -25.43
CA HIS A 364 -12.79 -9.40 -24.80
C HIS A 364 -13.87 -8.51 -25.45
N GLY A 365 -14.79 -9.09 -26.24
CA GLY A 365 -15.93 -8.36 -26.81
C GLY A 365 -15.60 -7.35 -27.91
N PHE A 366 -14.38 -7.36 -28.45
CA PHE A 366 -14.00 -6.52 -29.58
C PHE A 366 -14.50 -7.11 -30.91
N LYS A 367 -14.75 -6.25 -31.90
CA LYS A 367 -14.98 -6.71 -33.27
C LYS A 367 -13.77 -7.51 -33.77
N VAL A 368 -13.98 -8.79 -34.05
CA VAL A 368 -12.97 -9.69 -34.61
C VAL A 368 -12.55 -9.21 -36.00
N ALA A 369 -11.26 -9.00 -36.20
CA ALA A 369 -10.63 -8.59 -37.45
C ALA A 369 -9.10 -8.74 -37.38
N ASP A 370 -8.45 -8.99 -38.51
CA ASP A 370 -6.98 -9.15 -38.62
C ASP A 370 -6.16 -7.96 -38.11
N ARG A 371 -6.80 -6.80 -37.89
CA ARG A 371 -6.19 -5.57 -37.39
C ARG A 371 -6.20 -5.54 -35.86
N TRP A 372 -5.01 -5.47 -35.27
CA TRP A 372 -4.80 -5.18 -33.86
C TRP A 372 -4.84 -3.66 -33.61
N THR A 373 -5.84 -3.20 -32.86
CA THR A 373 -6.10 -1.77 -32.62
C THR A 373 -5.45 -1.25 -31.33
N LYS A 374 -5.48 0.08 -31.11
CA LYS A 374 -5.09 0.69 -29.83
C LYS A 374 -5.90 0.17 -28.64
N SER A 375 -7.20 -0.05 -28.81
CA SER A 375 -8.06 -0.59 -27.75
C SER A 375 -7.73 -2.06 -27.44
N ASN A 376 -7.30 -2.84 -28.45
CA ASN A 376 -6.79 -4.19 -28.21
C ASN A 376 -5.43 -4.16 -27.47
N TRP A 377 -4.51 -3.26 -27.86
CA TRP A 377 -3.28 -3.01 -27.10
C TRP A 377 -3.59 -2.68 -25.64
N MET A 378 -4.50 -1.75 -25.36
CA MET A 378 -4.85 -1.38 -23.99
C MET A 378 -5.35 -2.58 -23.18
N SER A 379 -6.26 -3.35 -23.74
CA SER A 379 -6.82 -4.56 -23.13
C SER A 379 -5.74 -5.59 -22.77
N LEU A 380 -4.81 -5.85 -23.70
CA LEU A 380 -3.72 -6.81 -23.48
C LEU A 380 -2.64 -6.29 -22.52
N LEU A 381 -2.36 -4.98 -22.52
CA LEU A 381 -1.34 -4.36 -21.67
C LEU A 381 -1.78 -4.22 -20.21
N ILE A 382 -3.08 -4.11 -19.96
CA ILE A 382 -3.65 -3.94 -18.61
C ILE A 382 -3.96 -5.29 -17.92
N ALA A 383 -4.03 -6.39 -18.69
CA ALA A 383 -4.41 -7.73 -18.25
C ALA A 383 -3.61 -8.24 -17.04
N GLY A 384 -4.29 -8.87 -16.08
CA GLY A 384 -3.73 -9.37 -14.82
C GLY A 384 -4.43 -8.81 -13.60
N THR A 385 -3.72 -8.72 -12.47
CA THR A 385 -4.27 -8.17 -11.20
C THR A 385 -4.68 -6.69 -11.32
N GLN A 386 -5.77 -6.32 -10.64
CA GLN A 386 -6.34 -4.97 -10.67
C GLN A 386 -6.41 -4.36 -9.24
N PRO A 387 -5.27 -4.20 -8.54
CA PRO A 387 -5.25 -3.55 -7.22
C PRO A 387 -5.57 -2.06 -7.34
N VAL A 388 -6.00 -1.42 -6.26
CA VAL A 388 -6.11 0.05 -6.26
C VAL A 388 -4.70 0.65 -6.32
N LEU A 389 -4.40 1.44 -7.35
CA LEU A 389 -3.13 2.14 -7.51
C LEU A 389 -3.31 3.66 -7.44
N LYS A 390 -2.34 4.35 -6.87
CA LYS A 390 -2.29 5.81 -6.73
C LYS A 390 -0.83 6.24 -6.48
N TYR A 391 -0.58 7.53 -6.28
CA TYR A 391 0.76 8.05 -5.99
C TYR A 391 1.46 7.24 -4.88
N GLY A 392 2.69 6.81 -5.15
CA GLY A 392 3.50 5.99 -4.24
C GLY A 392 3.25 4.48 -4.33
N SER A 393 2.21 4.00 -5.04
CA SER A 393 2.09 2.58 -5.40
C SER A 393 3.25 2.15 -6.31
N ALA A 394 3.71 0.91 -6.17
CA ALA A 394 4.78 0.37 -7.00
C ALA A 394 4.56 -1.11 -7.38
N GLY A 395 5.19 -1.56 -8.47
CA GLY A 395 5.21 -2.95 -8.93
C GLY A 395 4.66 -3.18 -10.35
N PRO A 396 4.56 -4.46 -10.79
CA PRO A 396 4.15 -4.80 -12.17
C PRO A 396 2.78 -4.26 -12.60
N ALA A 397 1.84 -4.11 -11.67
CA ALA A 397 0.52 -3.51 -11.96
C ALA A 397 0.63 -2.03 -12.38
N VAL A 398 1.59 -1.29 -11.81
CA VAL A 398 1.88 0.09 -12.24
C VAL A 398 2.55 0.09 -13.62
N ARG A 399 3.48 -0.84 -13.89
CA ARG A 399 4.11 -0.97 -15.22
C ARG A 399 3.06 -1.23 -16.32
N ARG A 400 2.07 -2.09 -16.06
CA ARG A 400 0.89 -2.31 -16.91
C ARG A 400 0.07 -1.04 -17.12
N LEU A 401 -0.28 -0.32 -16.05
CA LEU A 401 -1.02 0.93 -16.12
C LEU A 401 -0.29 1.99 -16.97
N GLN A 402 1.00 2.21 -16.72
CA GLN A 402 1.84 3.16 -17.47
C GLN A 402 1.90 2.82 -18.97
N ARG A 403 2.10 1.54 -19.33
CA ARG A 403 2.03 1.08 -20.74
C ARG A 403 0.67 1.35 -21.37
N THR A 404 -0.41 1.12 -20.63
CA THR A 404 -1.78 1.26 -21.11
C THR A 404 -2.18 2.73 -21.32
N LEU A 405 -1.73 3.65 -20.45
CA LEU A 405 -1.95 5.09 -20.62
C LEU A 405 -1.25 5.64 -21.88
N ASN A 406 -0.03 5.18 -22.19
CA ASN A 406 0.67 5.46 -23.46
C ASN A 406 -0.09 4.88 -24.69
N ALA A 407 -0.76 3.74 -24.55
CA ALA A 407 -1.57 3.15 -25.62
C ALA A 407 -2.88 3.92 -25.85
N ALA A 408 -3.49 4.42 -24.78
CA ALA A 408 -4.71 5.22 -24.82
C ALA A 408 -4.49 6.57 -25.53
N ASN A 409 -3.52 7.35 -25.03
CA ASN A 409 -3.31 8.74 -25.39
C ASN A 409 -1.95 8.96 -26.10
N PRO A 410 -1.91 9.37 -27.39
CA PRO A 410 -0.65 9.52 -28.12
C PRO A 410 0.23 10.71 -27.68
N GLN A 411 -0.27 11.58 -26.79
CA GLN A 411 0.49 12.64 -26.13
C GLN A 411 1.03 12.22 -24.74
N THR A 412 0.80 10.99 -24.29
CA THR A 412 1.34 10.47 -23.02
C THR A 412 2.58 9.63 -23.29
N GLU A 413 3.74 10.11 -22.82
CA GLU A 413 5.04 9.45 -23.02
C GLU A 413 5.64 9.02 -21.66
N LEU A 414 4.91 8.19 -20.90
CA LEU A 414 5.40 7.67 -19.62
C LEU A 414 6.51 6.64 -19.84
N ASN A 415 7.56 6.72 -19.02
CA ASN A 415 8.42 5.57 -18.76
C ASN A 415 7.63 4.55 -17.92
N ALA A 416 7.69 3.26 -18.30
CA ALA A 416 7.08 2.18 -17.53
C ALA A 416 7.94 1.80 -16.31
N THR A 417 8.23 2.78 -15.44
CA THR A 417 9.11 2.67 -14.27
C THR A 417 8.62 1.66 -13.24
N GLY A 418 7.32 1.41 -13.19
CA GLY A 418 6.68 0.61 -12.15
C GLY A 418 6.44 1.38 -10.86
N VAL A 419 6.73 2.68 -10.82
CA VAL A 419 6.48 3.56 -9.67
C VAL A 419 5.43 4.59 -10.07
N PHE A 420 4.34 4.66 -9.32
CA PHE A 420 3.22 5.56 -9.62
C PHE A 420 3.58 6.94 -9.08
N ASP A 421 4.12 7.76 -9.97
CA ASP A 421 4.71 9.06 -9.68
C ASP A 421 3.78 10.22 -10.10
N ALA A 422 4.31 11.45 -10.05
CA ALA A 422 3.58 12.64 -10.49
C ALA A 422 3.18 12.58 -11.97
N ALA A 423 4.06 12.08 -12.84
CA ALA A 423 3.78 11.93 -14.28
C ALA A 423 2.65 10.93 -14.54
N THR A 424 2.69 9.77 -13.87
CA THR A 424 1.65 8.74 -13.91
C THR A 424 0.31 9.28 -13.38
N THR A 425 0.35 10.09 -12.31
CA THR A 425 -0.83 10.77 -11.75
C THR A 425 -1.46 11.74 -12.76
N VAL A 426 -0.66 12.59 -13.41
CA VAL A 426 -1.13 13.53 -14.44
C VAL A 426 -1.69 12.79 -15.65
N ALA A 427 -1.02 11.74 -16.12
CA ALA A 427 -1.47 10.92 -17.22
C ALA A 427 -2.80 10.21 -16.94
N LEU A 428 -2.96 9.62 -15.74
CA LEU A 428 -4.21 8.98 -15.34
C LEU A 428 -5.36 9.99 -15.25
N LYS A 429 -5.16 11.16 -14.61
CA LYS A 429 -6.18 12.21 -14.56
C LYS A 429 -6.55 12.74 -15.95
N SER A 430 -5.57 12.88 -16.83
CA SER A 430 -5.79 13.26 -18.24
C SER A 430 -6.65 12.24 -18.99
N TRP A 431 -6.46 10.94 -18.72
CA TRP A 431 -7.31 9.87 -19.27
C TRP A 431 -8.70 9.85 -18.63
N GLN A 432 -8.81 9.86 -17.29
CA GLN A 432 -10.10 9.89 -16.56
C GLN A 432 -10.99 11.03 -17.05
N SER A 433 -10.42 12.23 -17.23
CA SER A 433 -11.12 13.40 -17.78
C SER A 433 -11.66 13.15 -19.19
N ARG A 434 -10.85 12.59 -20.11
CA ARG A 434 -11.28 12.30 -21.49
C ARG A 434 -12.40 11.27 -21.58
N VAL A 435 -12.43 10.28 -20.68
CA VAL A 435 -13.48 9.24 -20.66
C VAL A 435 -14.68 9.57 -19.76
N GLY A 436 -14.70 10.75 -19.14
CA GLY A 436 -15.82 11.21 -18.30
C GLY A 436 -15.88 10.63 -16.88
N PHE A 437 -14.77 10.07 -16.37
CA PHE A 437 -14.69 9.47 -15.03
C PHE A 437 -14.27 10.49 -13.95
N GLU A 438 -14.46 10.13 -12.67
CA GLU A 438 -13.97 10.93 -11.54
C GLU A 438 -12.45 11.15 -11.66
N THR A 439 -12.01 12.41 -11.69
CA THR A 439 -10.61 12.81 -11.96
C THR A 439 -9.70 12.70 -10.73
N SER A 440 -9.91 11.63 -9.96
CA SER A 440 -9.27 11.34 -8.68
C SER A 440 -7.75 11.21 -8.79
N GLY A 441 -7.26 10.62 -9.88
CA GLY A 441 -5.88 10.14 -10.00
C GLY A 441 -5.64 8.81 -9.26
N VAL A 442 -6.71 8.11 -8.88
CA VAL A 442 -6.68 6.76 -8.31
C VAL A 442 -7.16 5.77 -9.38
N ALA A 443 -6.35 4.78 -9.72
CA ALA A 443 -6.74 3.66 -10.55
C ALA A 443 -7.51 2.63 -9.70
N ASN A 444 -8.81 2.91 -9.56
CA ASN A 444 -9.82 2.05 -8.94
C ASN A 444 -10.41 1.06 -9.96
N ALA A 445 -11.34 0.20 -9.51
CA ALA A 445 -11.97 -0.82 -10.37
C ALA A 445 -12.63 -0.27 -11.66
N GLU A 446 -13.25 0.92 -11.57
CA GLU A 446 -13.82 1.62 -12.73
C GLU A 446 -12.73 2.02 -13.75
N SER A 447 -11.61 2.56 -13.26
CA SER A 447 -10.45 2.89 -14.11
C SER A 447 -9.88 1.64 -14.79
N TRP A 448 -9.74 0.52 -14.06
CA TRP A 448 -9.29 -0.75 -14.64
C TRP A 448 -10.24 -1.29 -15.71
N ALA A 449 -11.54 -1.25 -15.47
CA ALA A 449 -12.56 -1.71 -16.41
C ALA A 449 -12.58 -0.86 -17.69
N GLY A 450 -12.54 0.48 -17.57
CA GLY A 450 -12.50 1.38 -18.72
C GLY A 450 -11.25 1.20 -19.59
N LEU A 451 -10.09 1.00 -18.95
CA LEU A 451 -8.83 0.69 -19.64
C LEU A 451 -8.87 -0.69 -20.33
N ALA A 452 -9.45 -1.71 -19.69
CA ALA A 452 -9.57 -3.06 -20.25
C ALA A 452 -10.54 -3.14 -21.44
N ALA A 453 -11.62 -2.35 -21.41
CA ALA A 453 -12.53 -2.12 -22.54
C ALA A 453 -11.92 -1.24 -23.65
N GLY A 454 -10.77 -0.61 -23.39
CA GLY A 454 -10.06 0.22 -24.37
C GLY A 454 -10.68 1.60 -24.63
N ALA A 455 -11.42 2.16 -23.65
CA ALA A 455 -11.93 3.53 -23.68
C ALA A 455 -10.78 4.55 -23.51
N ARG A 456 -10.71 5.59 -24.33
CA ARG A 456 -9.49 6.43 -24.48
C ARG A 456 -9.73 7.78 -25.15
#